data_AF-A0A529NR99-F1
#
_entry.id   AF-A0A529NR99-F1
#
_cell.length_a   1.000
_cell.length_b   1.000
_cell.length_c   1.000
_cell.angle_alpha   90.00
_cell.angle_beta   90.00
_cell.angle_gamma   90.00
#
_symmetry.space_group_name_H-M   'P 1'
#
loop_
_entity.id
_entity.type
_entity.pdbx_description
1 polymer ?
#
loop_
_entity_poly.entity_id
_entity_poly.type
_entity_poly.pdbx_seq_one_letter_code
_entity_poly.pdbx_strand_id
1 'polypeptide(L)'
;RETYLAAGHIGRLPRRYRGHDIAVWLVKTGLFDVPRKDFVDPSGRVAARPMLGALHTISLQSLSAQGVVLLGRFVGVDSGRLVFTDDVLENIRFGDEISAQFKSRIDEFIRCNGLNAPAPVEDEAEAVAPRLPRPPILSLDLVERNISAIVWCTGFEGDFSWIDIPGVLDERRQPVHE
;
A
#
# COMPACT_ATOMS: atom_id res chain seq x y z
N ARG A 1 -7.41 -17.47 14.05
CA ARG A 1 -6.57 -16.86 15.11
C ARG A 1 -6.79 -15.36 15.04
N GLU A 2 -6.92 -14.68 16.17
CA GLU A 2 -7.06 -13.21 16.16
C GLU A 2 -5.82 -12.59 15.53
N THR A 3 -6.01 -11.66 14.61
CA THR A 3 -4.94 -11.02 13.84
C THR A 3 -5.17 -9.52 13.86
N TYR A 4 -4.15 -8.77 14.23
CA TYR A 4 -4.13 -7.31 14.22
C TYR A 4 -3.25 -6.84 13.08
N LEU A 5 -3.71 -5.83 12.34
CA LEU A 5 -2.95 -5.20 11.26
C LEU A 5 -2.86 -3.70 11.51
N ALA A 6 -1.65 -3.22 11.79
CA ALA A 6 -1.34 -1.79 11.77
C ALA A 6 -1.28 -1.31 10.32
N ALA A 7 -2.26 -0.51 9.91
CA ALA A 7 -2.34 0.04 8.57
C ALA A 7 -1.58 1.37 8.47
N GLY A 8 -0.84 1.56 7.39
CA GLY A 8 -0.22 2.85 7.06
C GLY A 8 -0.98 3.56 5.94
N HIS A 9 -0.58 4.81 5.70
CA HIS A 9 -1.10 5.64 4.62
C HIS A 9 -0.52 5.19 3.27
N ILE A 10 -1.12 4.15 2.68
CA ILE A 10 -0.68 3.52 1.43
C ILE A 10 -1.85 3.29 0.48
N GLY A 11 -1.62 3.50 -0.81
CA GLY A 11 -2.60 3.16 -1.84
C GLY A 11 -2.81 1.65 -1.96
N ARG A 12 -3.83 1.24 -2.73
CA ARG A 12 -4.01 -0.15 -3.17
C ARG A 12 -4.31 -0.22 -4.66
N LEU A 13 -4.03 -1.36 -5.27
CA LEU A 13 -4.37 -1.64 -6.66
C LEU A 13 -5.22 -2.91 -6.77
N PRO A 14 -6.20 -2.96 -7.70
CA PRO A 14 -6.85 -4.22 -8.03
C PRO A 14 -5.82 -5.19 -8.62
N ARG A 15 -6.04 -6.50 -8.45
CA ARG A 15 -5.23 -7.51 -9.13
C ARG A 15 -5.53 -7.53 -10.62
N ARG A 16 -6.81 -7.37 -10.98
CA ARG A 16 -7.29 -7.36 -12.37
C ARG A 16 -8.25 -6.21 -12.59
N TYR A 17 -8.18 -5.60 -13.76
CA TYR A 17 -9.13 -4.59 -14.20
C TYR A 17 -9.27 -4.66 -15.72
N ARG A 18 -10.47 -4.39 -16.26
CA ARG A 18 -10.71 -4.37 -17.72
C ARG A 18 -10.16 -5.62 -18.45
N GLY A 19 -10.39 -6.80 -17.87
CA GLY A 19 -9.97 -8.10 -18.43
C GLY A 19 -8.52 -8.49 -18.22
N HIS A 20 -7.63 -7.57 -17.84
CA HIS A 20 -6.20 -7.82 -17.70
C HIS A 20 -5.72 -7.71 -16.25
N ASP A 21 -4.55 -8.30 -16.01
CA ASP A 21 -3.79 -8.08 -14.79
C ASP A 21 -3.31 -6.62 -14.71
N ILE A 22 -3.23 -6.07 -13.50
CA ILE A 22 -2.84 -4.67 -13.30
C ILE A 22 -1.41 -4.37 -13.78
N ALA A 23 -0.50 -5.35 -13.73
CA ALA A 23 0.85 -5.19 -14.25
C ALA A 23 0.87 -4.95 -15.76
N VAL A 24 -0.07 -5.56 -16.50
CA VAL A 24 -0.21 -5.34 -17.95
C VAL A 24 -0.62 -3.89 -18.22
N TRP A 25 -1.51 -3.33 -17.40
CA TRP A 25 -1.90 -1.92 -17.51
C TRP A 25 -0.78 -0.97 -17.11
N LEU A 26 -0.03 -1.27 -16.05
CA LEU A 26 1.14 -0.49 -15.64
C LEU A 26 2.17 -0.37 -16.78
N VAL A 27 2.40 -1.46 -17.52
CA VAL A 27 3.25 -1.43 -18.72
C VAL A 27 2.58 -0.63 -19.84
N LYS A 28 1.33 -0.94 -20.21
CA LYS A 28 0.65 -0.30 -21.35
C LYS A 28 0.49 1.21 -21.21
N THR A 29 0.23 1.69 -20.00
CA THR A 29 0.06 3.11 -19.69
C THR A 29 1.39 3.86 -19.56
N GLY A 30 2.52 3.16 -19.68
CA GLY A 30 3.86 3.75 -19.53
C GLY A 30 4.23 4.09 -18.09
N LEU A 31 3.47 3.62 -17.09
CA LEU A 31 3.73 3.93 -15.69
C LEU A 31 5.01 3.27 -15.17
N PHE A 32 5.45 2.17 -15.77
CA PHE A 32 6.78 1.61 -15.51
C PHE A 32 7.91 2.28 -16.29
N ASP A 33 7.58 3.13 -17.26
CA ASP A 33 8.55 3.89 -18.04
C ASP A 33 8.81 5.29 -17.45
N VAL A 34 8.11 5.66 -16.36
CA VAL A 34 8.30 6.95 -15.68
C VAL A 34 9.70 7.00 -15.05
N PRO A 35 10.56 7.95 -15.45
CA PRO A 35 11.88 8.11 -14.88
C PRO A 35 11.83 8.39 -13.38
N ARG A 36 12.84 7.89 -12.63
CA ARG A 36 12.90 8.07 -11.18
C ARG A 36 12.82 9.54 -10.78
N LYS A 37 13.51 10.45 -11.48
CA LYS A 37 13.48 11.90 -11.21
C LYS A 37 12.08 12.53 -11.27
N ASP A 38 11.17 11.94 -12.07
CA ASP A 38 9.80 12.42 -12.25
C ASP A 38 8.83 11.74 -11.26
N PHE A 39 9.31 10.74 -10.52
CA PHE A 39 8.55 9.96 -9.52
C PHE A 39 9.01 10.20 -8.08
N VAL A 40 10.24 10.67 -7.89
CA VAL A 40 10.83 10.96 -6.58
C VAL A 40 10.44 12.37 -6.14
N ASP A 41 9.94 12.48 -4.91
CA ASP A 41 9.61 13.79 -4.38
C ASP A 41 10.90 14.61 -4.07
N PRO A 42 10.82 15.95 -3.93
CA PRO A 42 12.00 16.80 -3.70
C PRO A 42 12.85 16.44 -2.47
N SER A 43 12.30 15.69 -1.50
CA SER A 43 13.03 15.15 -0.35
C SER A 43 13.81 13.86 -0.65
N GLY A 44 13.76 13.39 -1.91
CA GLY A 44 14.44 12.18 -2.36
C GLY A 44 13.68 10.89 -2.05
N ARG A 45 12.46 10.96 -1.47
CA ARG A 45 11.70 9.74 -1.15
C ARG A 45 10.91 9.27 -2.37
N VAL A 46 10.94 7.96 -2.56
CA VAL A 46 10.13 7.25 -3.54
C VAL A 46 8.78 6.96 -2.87
N ALA A 47 7.68 7.29 -3.54
CA ALA A 47 6.37 6.93 -3.05
C ALA A 47 6.28 5.42 -2.85
N ALA A 48 5.73 5.00 -1.70
CA ALA A 48 5.61 3.59 -1.38
C ALA A 48 4.70 2.87 -2.40
N ARG A 49 5.05 1.63 -2.73
CA ARG A 49 4.29 0.84 -3.71
C ARG A 49 2.91 0.53 -3.14
N PRO A 50 1.82 0.79 -3.89
CA PRO A 50 0.49 0.43 -3.46
C PRO A 50 0.38 -1.06 -3.10
N MET A 51 -0.45 -1.38 -2.12
CA MET A 51 -0.78 -2.75 -1.76
C MET A 51 -1.38 -3.48 -2.97
N LEU A 52 -0.84 -4.65 -3.28
CA LEU A 52 -1.27 -5.49 -4.38
C LEU A 52 -1.22 -6.96 -3.92
N GLY A 53 -2.37 -7.62 -3.95
CA GLY A 53 -2.43 -9.05 -3.62
C GLY A 53 -1.73 -9.91 -4.67
N ALA A 54 -1.17 -11.02 -4.22
CA ALA A 54 -0.40 -11.93 -5.09
C ALA A 54 -1.30 -12.63 -6.13
N LEU A 55 -2.47 -13.11 -5.70
CA LEU A 55 -3.37 -13.93 -6.53
C LEU A 55 -4.71 -13.25 -6.84
N HIS A 56 -5.21 -12.44 -5.91
CA HIS A 56 -6.48 -11.73 -6.00
C HIS A 56 -6.33 -10.34 -5.38
N THR A 57 -7.30 -9.47 -5.60
CA THR A 57 -7.31 -8.14 -4.99
C THR A 57 -7.43 -8.27 -3.48
N ILE A 58 -6.63 -7.49 -2.75
CA ILE A 58 -6.71 -7.39 -1.30
C ILE A 58 -6.92 -5.91 -0.96
N SER A 59 -7.77 -5.65 0.00
CA SER A 59 -7.98 -4.32 0.58
C SER A 59 -8.03 -4.41 2.11
N LEU A 60 -7.89 -3.27 2.78
CA LEU A 60 -8.06 -3.24 4.23
C LEU A 60 -9.49 -3.65 4.62
N GLN A 61 -10.49 -3.18 3.89
CA GLN A 61 -11.89 -3.57 4.11
C GLN A 61 -12.11 -5.07 3.93
N SER A 62 -11.52 -5.71 2.92
CA SER A 62 -11.65 -7.16 2.71
C SER A 62 -10.97 -7.96 3.81
N LEU A 63 -9.81 -7.51 4.28
CA LEU A 63 -9.13 -8.14 5.43
C LEU A 63 -9.98 -8.01 6.70
N SER A 64 -10.59 -6.85 6.93
CA SER A 64 -11.48 -6.67 8.09
C SER A 64 -12.73 -7.54 8.03
N ALA A 65 -13.30 -7.73 6.84
CA ALA A 65 -14.44 -8.63 6.63
C ALA A 65 -14.09 -10.09 6.92
N GLN A 66 -12.82 -10.48 6.71
CA GLN A 66 -12.26 -11.80 7.04
C GLN A 66 -11.86 -11.94 8.53
N GLY A 67 -12.07 -10.90 9.35
CA GLY A 67 -11.83 -10.93 10.79
C GLY A 67 -10.48 -10.36 11.24
N VAL A 68 -9.73 -9.69 10.36
CA VAL A 68 -8.54 -8.93 10.77
C VAL A 68 -8.97 -7.65 11.49
N VAL A 69 -8.42 -7.44 12.68
CA VAL A 69 -8.62 -6.21 13.45
C VAL A 69 -7.68 -5.14 12.89
N LEU A 70 -8.24 -4.15 12.19
CA LEU A 70 -7.47 -3.04 11.65
C LEU A 70 -7.17 -2.02 12.76
N LEU A 71 -5.91 -1.60 12.81
CA LEU A 71 -5.39 -0.53 13.66
C LEU A 71 -4.85 0.59 12.76
N GLY A 72 -4.72 1.80 13.29
CA GLY A 72 -3.99 2.85 12.60
C GLY A 72 -2.49 2.58 12.55
N ARG A 73 -1.74 3.58 12.12
CA ARG A 73 -0.28 3.49 12.00
C ARG A 73 0.35 3.27 13.37
N PHE A 74 1.24 2.27 13.45
CA PHE A 74 2.08 2.05 14.62
C PHE A 74 3.04 3.22 14.80
N VAL A 75 3.07 3.81 16.00
CA VAL A 75 3.94 4.97 16.31
C VAL A 75 5.05 4.67 17.31
N GLY A 76 4.94 3.58 18.06
CA GLY A 76 5.95 3.19 19.02
C GLY A 76 5.37 2.43 20.21
N VAL A 77 6.18 2.35 21.26
CA VAL A 77 5.83 1.70 22.52
C VAL A 77 5.82 2.74 23.63
N ASP A 78 4.75 2.80 24.40
CA ASP A 78 4.65 3.60 25.61
C ASP A 78 4.26 2.72 26.78
N SER A 79 5.05 2.77 27.86
CA SER A 79 4.78 2.04 29.11
C SER A 79 4.47 0.55 28.90
N GLY A 80 5.18 -0.09 27.97
CA GLY A 80 5.02 -1.52 27.62
C GLY A 80 3.89 -1.84 26.64
N ARG A 81 3.13 -0.85 26.19
CA ARG A 81 2.03 -1.02 25.22
C ARG A 81 2.40 -0.51 23.84
N LEU A 82 1.99 -1.22 22.80
CA LEU A 82 2.04 -0.72 21.44
C LEU A 82 1.04 0.44 21.28
N VAL A 83 1.44 1.51 20.61
CA VAL A 83 0.61 2.70 20.38
C VAL A 83 0.35 2.89 18.89
N PHE A 84 -0.88 3.29 18.56
CA PHE A 84 -1.34 3.49 17.19
C PHE A 84 -2.04 4.85 17.05
N THR A 85 -1.99 5.42 15.84
CA THR A 85 -2.81 6.58 15.47
C THR A 85 -4.27 6.21 15.27
N ASP A 86 -5.15 7.21 15.31
CA ASP A 86 -6.57 7.09 14.97
C ASP A 86 -6.82 7.47 13.50
N ASP A 87 -6.13 6.82 12.56
CA ASP A 87 -6.15 7.16 11.13
C ASP A 87 -6.54 5.98 10.22
N VAL A 88 -7.10 4.91 10.80
CA VAL A 88 -7.39 3.68 10.06
C VAL A 88 -8.45 3.89 8.97
N LEU A 89 -9.43 4.76 9.21
CA LEU A 89 -10.48 5.06 8.25
C LEU A 89 -9.95 5.90 7.08
N GLU A 90 -9.07 6.85 7.39
CA GLU A 90 -8.34 7.68 6.45
C GLU A 90 -7.45 6.81 5.55
N ASN A 91 -6.74 5.83 6.13
CA ASN A 91 -5.93 4.89 5.37
C ASN A 91 -6.77 4.03 4.41
N ILE A 92 -7.97 3.58 4.80
CA ILE A 92 -8.90 2.88 3.91
C ILE A 92 -9.31 3.77 2.74
N ARG A 93 -9.77 5.00 3.05
CA ARG A 93 -10.21 5.98 2.04
C ARG A 93 -9.10 6.29 1.04
N PHE A 94 -7.89 6.54 1.53
CA PHE A 94 -6.74 6.80 0.67
C PHE A 94 -6.45 5.62 -0.26
N GLY A 95 -6.55 4.38 0.24
CA GLY A 95 -6.48 3.18 -0.57
C GLY A 95 -7.51 3.17 -1.72
N ASP A 96 -8.76 3.46 -1.40
CA ASP A 96 -9.87 3.48 -2.38
C ASP A 96 -9.69 4.60 -3.42
N GLU A 97 -9.26 5.78 -2.99
CA GLU A 97 -8.96 6.92 -3.86
C GLU A 97 -7.86 6.58 -4.88
N ILE A 98 -6.75 5.97 -4.42
CA ILE A 98 -5.66 5.57 -5.32
C ILE A 98 -6.13 4.48 -6.30
N SER A 99 -6.92 3.50 -5.85
CA SER A 99 -7.52 2.48 -6.74
C SER A 99 -8.40 3.12 -7.82
N ALA A 100 -9.28 4.05 -7.42
CA ALA A 100 -10.20 4.74 -8.33
C ALA A 100 -9.45 5.60 -9.36
N GLN A 101 -8.45 6.37 -8.91
CA GLN A 101 -7.59 7.17 -9.79
C GLN A 101 -6.89 6.30 -10.83
N PHE A 102 -6.37 5.13 -10.40
CA PHE A 102 -5.68 4.21 -11.30
C PHE A 102 -6.61 3.62 -12.35
N LYS A 103 -7.80 3.17 -11.94
CA LYS A 103 -8.85 2.67 -12.84
C LYS A 103 -9.27 3.72 -13.85
N SER A 104 -9.46 4.97 -13.41
CA SER A 104 -9.81 6.10 -14.29
C SER A 104 -8.73 6.36 -15.34
N ARG A 105 -7.44 6.29 -14.98
CA ARG A 105 -6.33 6.41 -15.95
C ARG A 105 -6.32 5.29 -16.99
N ILE A 106 -6.61 4.05 -16.58
CA ILE A 106 -6.73 2.92 -17.50
C ILE A 106 -7.90 3.14 -18.48
N ASP A 107 -9.06 3.55 -17.97
CA ASP A 107 -10.24 3.80 -18.79
C ASP A 107 -10.00 4.91 -19.81
N GLU A 108 -9.35 5.98 -19.38
CA GLU A 108 -8.95 7.08 -20.26
C GLU A 108 -7.94 6.62 -21.32
N PHE A 109 -6.96 5.80 -20.94
CA PHE A 109 -6.00 5.22 -21.87
C PHE A 109 -6.67 4.33 -22.92
N ILE A 110 -7.61 3.47 -22.50
CA ILE A 110 -8.42 2.62 -23.39
C ILE A 110 -9.17 3.50 -24.39
N ARG A 111 -9.84 4.55 -23.90
CA ARG A 111 -10.62 5.48 -24.72
C ARG A 111 -9.76 6.21 -25.75
N CYS A 112 -8.65 6.81 -25.32
CA CYS A 112 -7.76 7.59 -26.19
C CYS A 112 -7.08 6.75 -27.27
N ASN A 113 -6.83 5.47 -27.01
CA ASN A 113 -6.15 4.57 -27.94
C ASN A 113 -7.12 3.65 -28.71
N GLY A 114 -8.44 3.81 -28.52
CA GLY A 114 -9.44 2.99 -29.22
C GLY A 114 -9.32 1.48 -28.93
N LEU A 115 -8.89 1.13 -27.72
CA LEU A 115 -8.67 -0.28 -27.35
C LEU A 115 -9.99 -0.97 -27.07
N ASN A 116 -10.12 -2.22 -27.54
CA ASN A 116 -11.22 -3.07 -27.12
C ASN A 116 -10.89 -3.71 -25.76
N ALA A 117 -11.72 -3.44 -24.75
CA ALA A 117 -11.60 -4.01 -23.43
C ALA A 117 -12.99 -4.29 -22.83
N PRO A 118 -13.15 -5.34 -22.01
CA PRO A 118 -14.41 -5.61 -21.32
C PRO A 118 -14.91 -4.43 -20.46
N ALA A 119 -16.19 -4.46 -20.15
CA ALA A 119 -16.78 -3.59 -19.13
C ALA A 119 -16.07 -3.80 -17.77
N PRO A 120 -16.02 -2.77 -16.90
CA PRO A 120 -15.46 -2.95 -15.58
C PRO A 120 -16.38 -3.88 -14.78
N VAL A 121 -15.77 -4.83 -14.07
CA VAL A 121 -16.48 -5.73 -13.14
C VAL A 121 -16.19 -5.25 -11.73
N GLU A 122 -17.22 -5.22 -10.88
CA GLU A 122 -17.06 -4.89 -9.48
C GLU A 122 -16.20 -5.94 -8.78
N ASP A 123 -15.26 -5.48 -7.95
CA ASP A 123 -14.37 -6.35 -7.20
C ASP A 123 -14.87 -6.44 -5.76
N GLU A 124 -15.24 -7.63 -5.31
CA GLU A 124 -15.78 -7.86 -3.96
C GLU A 124 -14.81 -7.41 -2.86
N ALA A 125 -13.50 -7.54 -3.09
CA ALA A 125 -12.51 -7.07 -2.14
C ALA A 125 -12.54 -5.54 -2.00
N GLU A 126 -13.02 -4.81 -3.00
CA GLU A 126 -13.13 -3.36 -2.95
C GLU A 126 -14.48 -2.88 -2.43
N ALA A 127 -15.55 -3.58 -2.78
CA ALA A 127 -16.93 -3.17 -2.47
C ALA A 127 -17.39 -3.50 -1.04
N VAL A 128 -16.71 -4.43 -0.35
CA VAL A 128 -17.09 -4.84 1.00
C VAL A 128 -16.92 -3.71 2.01
N ALA A 129 -17.91 -3.51 2.88
CA ALA A 129 -17.84 -2.51 3.94
C ALA A 129 -16.80 -2.90 5.02
N PRO A 130 -15.95 -1.97 5.48
CA PRO A 130 -14.97 -2.26 6.52
C PRO A 130 -15.63 -2.52 7.88
N ARG A 131 -15.08 -3.48 8.64
CA ARG A 131 -15.48 -3.79 10.02
C ARG A 131 -14.42 -3.26 10.97
N LEU A 132 -14.65 -2.05 11.50
CA LEU A 132 -13.71 -1.36 12.39
C LEU A 132 -14.11 -1.50 13.87
N PRO A 133 -13.13 -1.59 14.79
CA PRO A 133 -13.39 -1.50 16.22
C PRO A 133 -14.13 -0.20 16.58
N ARG A 134 -15.10 -0.30 17.50
CA ARG A 134 -15.79 0.84 18.09
C ARG A 134 -15.86 0.64 19.60
N PRO A 135 -15.11 1.42 20.41
CA PRO A 135 -14.20 2.51 20.01
C PRO A 135 -12.93 2.01 19.27
N PRO A 136 -12.18 2.90 18.59
CA PRO A 136 -10.87 2.57 18.02
C PRO A 136 -9.89 2.04 19.07
N ILE A 137 -9.04 1.09 18.68
CA ILE A 137 -7.98 0.56 19.54
C ILE A 137 -6.71 1.38 19.28
N LEU A 138 -6.38 2.26 20.21
CA LEU A 138 -5.21 3.16 20.10
C LEU A 138 -3.98 2.64 20.87
N SER A 139 -4.18 1.64 21.74
CA SER A 139 -3.08 0.96 22.41
C SER A 139 -3.37 -0.53 22.59
N LEU A 140 -2.31 -1.33 22.62
CA LEU A 140 -2.39 -2.78 22.73
C LEU A 140 -1.28 -3.30 23.64
N ASP A 141 -1.65 -4.12 24.62
CA ASP A 141 -0.70 -4.93 25.39
C ASP A 141 -0.60 -6.33 24.76
N LEU A 142 0.62 -6.75 24.48
CA LEU A 142 0.88 -8.02 23.79
C LEU A 142 0.48 -9.24 24.63
N VAL A 143 0.67 -9.17 25.95
CA VAL A 143 0.37 -10.26 26.87
C VAL A 143 -1.14 -10.36 27.07
N GLU A 144 -1.81 -9.23 27.32
CA GLU A 144 -3.27 -9.18 27.47
C GLU A 144 -4.01 -9.70 26.22
N ARG A 145 -3.47 -9.43 25.03
CA ARG A 145 -4.03 -9.88 23.75
C ARG A 145 -3.48 -11.23 23.27
N ASN A 146 -2.62 -11.88 24.05
CA ASN A 146 -2.01 -13.17 23.70
C ASN A 146 -1.33 -13.16 22.31
N ILE A 147 -0.64 -12.06 21.99
CA ILE A 147 0.11 -11.93 20.74
C ILE A 147 1.44 -12.66 20.90
N SER A 148 1.60 -13.74 20.13
CA SER A 148 2.79 -14.62 20.16
C SER A 148 3.78 -14.34 19.03
N ALA A 149 3.39 -13.55 18.03
CA ALA A 149 4.23 -13.24 16.88
C ALA A 149 3.91 -11.84 16.36
N ILE A 150 4.96 -11.14 15.92
CA ILE A 150 4.88 -9.86 15.22
C ILE A 150 5.59 -10.05 13.88
N VAL A 151 4.92 -9.68 12.79
CA VAL A 151 5.48 -9.71 11.44
C VAL A 151 5.64 -8.27 10.95
N TRP A 152 6.87 -7.87 10.69
CA TRP A 152 7.19 -6.54 10.18
C TRP A 152 7.03 -6.50 8.67
N CYS A 153 5.99 -5.80 8.20
CA CYS A 153 5.69 -5.59 6.79
C CYS A 153 6.07 -4.17 6.34
N THR A 154 7.18 -3.62 6.87
CA THR A 154 7.60 -2.22 6.69
C THR A 154 8.57 -1.99 5.52
N GLY A 155 8.78 -3.01 4.70
CA GLY A 155 9.67 -2.94 3.55
C GLY A 155 11.14 -3.16 3.90
N PHE A 156 12.02 -2.75 2.99
CA PHE A 156 13.47 -2.92 3.07
C PHE A 156 14.16 -1.67 2.54
N GLU A 157 15.38 -1.42 3.00
CA GLU A 157 16.29 -0.43 2.42
C GLU A 157 17.50 -1.16 1.81
N GLY A 158 18.08 -0.61 0.74
CA GLY A 158 19.25 -1.18 0.11
C GLY A 158 20.53 -0.86 0.91
N ASP A 159 21.35 -1.89 1.15
CA ASP A 159 22.69 -1.71 1.70
C ASP A 159 23.70 -1.52 0.55
N PHE A 160 24.13 -0.28 0.38
CA PHE A 160 25.12 0.13 -0.62
C PHE A 160 26.50 0.36 0.01
N SER A 161 26.74 -0.17 1.21
CA SER A 161 28.00 0.05 1.93
C SER A 161 29.23 -0.45 1.19
N TRP A 162 29.04 -1.43 0.30
CA TRP A 162 30.07 -2.04 -0.54
C TRP A 162 30.53 -1.17 -1.72
N ILE A 163 29.82 -0.08 -2.03
CA ILE A 163 30.20 0.85 -3.09
C ILE A 163 31.20 1.87 -2.53
N ASP A 164 32.46 1.73 -2.92
CA ASP A 164 33.57 2.61 -2.54
C ASP A 164 33.99 3.50 -3.72
N ILE A 165 33.02 4.24 -4.27
CA ILE A 165 33.25 5.21 -5.34
C ILE A 165 32.85 6.59 -4.82
N PRO A 166 33.78 7.55 -4.73
CA PRO A 166 33.46 8.90 -4.26
C PRO A 166 32.38 9.58 -5.13
N GLY A 167 31.42 10.22 -4.48
CA GLY A 167 30.40 11.04 -5.14
C GLY A 167 29.21 10.30 -5.75
N VAL A 168 29.13 8.96 -5.66
CA VAL A 168 27.99 8.19 -6.19
C VAL A 168 26.91 7.87 -5.15
N LEU A 169 27.21 8.07 -3.87
CA LEU A 169 26.27 7.89 -2.77
C LEU A 169 25.98 9.22 -2.08
N ASP A 170 24.73 9.44 -1.67
CA ASP A 170 24.31 10.60 -0.89
C ASP A 170 24.65 10.47 0.61
N GLU A 171 24.27 11.47 1.41
CA GLU A 171 24.49 11.50 2.87
C GLU A 171 23.81 10.32 3.60
N ARG A 172 22.79 9.72 3.00
CA ARG A 172 22.07 8.54 3.50
C ARG A 172 22.63 7.24 2.94
N ARG A 173 23.79 7.29 2.28
CA ARG A 173 24.45 6.14 1.63
C ARG A 173 23.58 5.49 0.54
N GLN A 174 22.68 6.25 -0.09
CA GLN A 174 21.86 5.78 -1.20
C GLN A 174 22.46 6.24 -2.54
N PRO A 175 22.31 5.46 -3.64
CA PRO A 175 22.81 5.86 -4.95
C PRO A 175 22.21 7.19 -5.39
N VAL A 176 23.05 8.10 -5.85
CA VAL A 176 22.62 9.30 -6.56
C VAL A 176 22.12 8.84 -7.93
N HIS A 177 20.85 9.15 -8.24
CA HIS A 177 20.21 8.83 -9.52
C HIS A 177 19.96 10.12 -10.30
N GLU A 178 20.18 10.08 -11.62
CA GLU A 178 19.73 11.10 -12.58
C GLU A 178 18.37 10.77 -13.19
#